data_AF-A0A2N0RB02-F1
#
_entry.id   AF-A0A2N0RB02-F1
#
_cell.length_a   1.000
_cell.length_b   1.000
_cell.length_c   1.000
_cell.angle_alpha   90.00
_cell.angle_beta   90.00
_cell.angle_gamma   90.00
#
_symmetry.space_group_name_H-M   'P 1'
#
loop_
_entity.id
_entity.type
_entity.pdbx_description
1 polymer ?
#
loop_
_entity_poly.entity_id
_entity_poly.type
_entity_poly.pdbx_seq_one_letter_code
_entity_poly.pdbx_strand_id
1 'polypeptide(L)' 'MKECWDSSPLKRPDIYAFRKRMRRINLNYQNMSDELFKSEMDNLEMNKVEENYTSSRLFTSKIHNFENLPNQEMQQK' A
#
# COMPACT_ATOMS: atom_id res chain seq x y z
N MET A 1 -6.47 0.53 -0.63
CA MET A 1 -5.24 0.57 0.18
C MET A 1 -5.52 0.49 1.66
N LYS A 2 -6.52 1.24 2.19
CA LYS A 2 -6.82 1.19 3.62
C LYS A 2 -7.16 -0.22 4.19
N GLU A 3 -7.72 -1.09 3.36
CA GLU A 3 -8.09 -2.45 3.74
C GLU A 3 -6.89 -3.44 3.75
N CYS A 4 -5.76 -3.11 3.10
CA CYS A 4 -4.62 -4.03 2.96
C CYS A 4 -3.80 -4.21 4.25
N TRP A 5 -3.99 -3.32 5.22
CA TRP A 5 -3.30 -3.24 6.51
C TRP A 5 -4.27 -3.42 7.68
N ASP A 6 -5.47 -3.94 7.42
CA ASP A 6 -6.41 -4.33 8.48
C ASP A 6 -5.74 -5.36 9.41
N SER A 7 -5.94 -5.22 10.72
CA SER A 7 -5.35 -6.12 11.72
C SER A 7 -5.92 -7.53 11.61
N SER A 8 -7.14 -7.68 11.09
CA SER A 8 -7.77 -8.97 10.82
C SER A 8 -7.39 -9.46 9.41
N PRO A 9 -6.76 -10.64 9.28
CA PRO A 9 -6.40 -11.20 7.97
C PRO A 9 -7.60 -11.41 7.05
N LEU A 10 -8.77 -11.73 7.61
CA LEU A 10 -10.01 -11.99 6.85
C LEU A 10 -10.61 -10.72 6.24
N LYS A 11 -10.28 -9.55 6.79
CA LYS A 11 -10.73 -8.26 6.25
C LYS A 11 -9.79 -7.73 5.17
N ARG A 12 -8.60 -8.31 5.03
CA ARG A 12 -7.68 -7.96 3.96
C ARG A 12 -8.21 -8.53 2.64
N PRO A 13 -8.18 -7.75 1.55
CA PRO A 13 -8.52 -8.29 0.25
C PRO A 13 -7.52 -9.37 -0.14
N ASP A 14 -8.02 -10.46 -0.70
CA ASP A 14 -7.17 -11.45 -1.33
C ASP A 14 -6.46 -10.85 -2.56
N ILE A 15 -5.42 -11.55 -3.03
CA ILE A 15 -4.59 -11.08 -4.15
C ILE A 15 -5.37 -10.87 -5.44
N TYR A 16 -6.38 -11.71 -5.70
CA TYR A 16 -7.20 -11.63 -6.90
C TYR A 16 -8.19 -10.45 -6.80
N ALA A 17 -8.83 -10.26 -5.65
CA ALA A 17 -9.70 -9.13 -5.36
C ALA A 17 -8.94 -7.80 -5.50
N PHE A 18 -7.74 -7.73 -4.93
CA PHE A 18 -6.85 -6.58 -5.07
C PHE A 18 -6.49 -6.31 -6.54
N ARG A 19 -6.05 -7.33 -7.27
CA ARG A 19 -5.69 -7.20 -8.69
C ARG A 19 -6.88 -6.72 -9.54
N LYS A 20 -8.08 -7.23 -9.26
CA LYS A 20 -9.31 -6.80 -9.94
C LYS A 20 -9.61 -5.32 -9.68
N ARG A 21 -9.46 -4.86 -8.43
CA ARG A 21 -9.63 -3.45 -8.06
C ARG A 21 -8.63 -2.55 -8.79
N MET A 22 -7.35 -2.91 -8.81
CA MET A 22 -6.31 -2.13 -9.50
C MET A 22 -6.54 -2.07 -11.00
N ARG A 23 -6.94 -3.18 -11.63
CA ARG A 23 -7.30 -3.18 -13.07
C ARG A 23 -8.45 -2.25 -13.39
N ARG A 24 -9.48 -2.21 -12.53
CA ARG A 24 -10.63 -1.32 -12.72
C ARG A 24 -10.22 0.14 -12.64
N ILE A 25 -9.39 0.49 -11.65
CA ILE A 25 -8.84 1.83 -11.51
C ILE A 25 -8.02 2.21 -12.74
N ASN A 26 -7.09 1.35 -13.17
CA ASN A 26 -6.27 1.59 -14.35
C ASN A 26 -7.11 1.78 -15.62
N LEU A 27 -8.14 0.94 -15.83
CA LEU A 27 -9.04 1.06 -16.97
C LEU A 27 -9.83 2.37 -16.93
N ASN A 28 -10.31 2.78 -15.75
CA ASN A 28 -11.01 4.06 -15.60
C ASN A 28 -10.09 5.24 -15.96
N TYR A 29 -8.83 5.22 -15.53
CA TYR A 29 -7.87 6.26 -15.88
C TYR A 29 -7.53 6.24 -17.38
N GLN A 30 -7.35 5.07 -17.99
CA GLN A 30 -7.10 4.98 -19.43
C GLN A 30 -8.27 5.47 -20.29
N ASN A 31 -9.50 5.35 -19.78
CA ASN A 31 -10.71 5.80 -20.48
C ASN A 31 -11.09 7.25 -20.17
N MET A 32 -10.32 7.94 -19.32
CA MET A 32 -10.61 9.31 -18.93
C MET A 32 -10.05 10.30 -19.97
N SER A 33 -10.75 11.40 -20.20
CA SER A 33 -10.33 12.49 -21.09
C SER A 33 -9.13 13.26 -20.49
N ASP A 34 -8.22 13.70 -21.37
CA ASP A 34 -7.07 14.54 -21.04
C ASP A 34 -7.44 15.85 -20.30
N GLU A 35 -8.66 16.36 -20.49
CA GLU A 35 -9.16 17.56 -19.82
C GLU A 35 -9.39 17.34 -18.32
N LEU A 36 -9.86 16.15 -17.95
CA LEU A 36 -10.08 15.76 -16.56
C LEU A 36 -8.72 15.58 -15.86
N PHE A 37 -7.75 14.96 -16.54
CA PHE A 37 -6.37 14.85 -16.06
C PHE A 37 -5.72 16.22 -15.78
N LYS A 38 -5.88 17.20 -16.67
CA LYS A 38 -5.38 18.56 -16.45
C LYS A 38 -5.97 19.17 -15.18
N SER A 39 -7.30 19.10 -15.02
CA SER A 39 -7.97 19.64 -13.84
C SER A 39 -7.54 18.96 -12.53
N GLU A 40 -7.26 17.65 -12.54
CA GLU A 40 -6.80 16.92 -11.35
C GLU A 40 -5.34 17.24 -11.01
N MET A 41 -4.48 17.42 -12.02
CA MET A 41 -3.09 17.87 -11.85
C MET A 41 -3.02 19.31 -11.32
N ASP A 42 -3.85 20.21 -11.83
CA ASP A 42 -3.92 21.60 -11.39
C ASP A 42 -4.40 21.70 -9.93
N ASN A 43 -5.33 20.83 -9.52
CA ASN A 43 -5.76 20.71 -8.11
C ASN A 43 -4.69 20.08 -7.20
N LEU A 44 -3.88 19.15 -7.72
CA LEU A 44 -2.79 18.53 -6.96
C LEU A 44 -1.64 19.51 -6.72
N GLU A 45 -1.37 20.40 -7.67
CA GLU A 45 -0.34 21.43 -7.55
C GLU A 45 -0.63 22.45 -6.44
N MET A 46 -1.91 22.70 -6.10
CA MET A 46 -2.27 23.55 -4.96
C MET A 46 -1.97 22.93 -3.59
N ASN A 47 -1.75 21.61 -3.50
CA ASN A 47 -1.35 20.92 -2.26
C ASN A 47 0.17 20.84 -2.10
N LYS A 48 0.95 21.70 -2.78
CA LYS A 48 2.38 21.92 -2.50
C LYS A 48 2.57 22.65 -1.16
N VAL A 49 2.13 22.03 -0.07
CA VAL A 49 2.71 22.25 1.26
C VAL A 49 4.01 21.45 1.27
N GLU A 50 5.08 22.11 0.84
CA GLU A 50 6.48 21.90 1.21
C GLU A 50 6.86 20.54 1.86
N GLU A 51 6.60 19.42 1.17
CA GLU A 51 7.13 18.13 1.58
C GLU A 51 8.56 18.01 1.04
N ASN A 52 9.51 18.39 1.90
CA ASN A 52 10.93 18.08 1.80
C ASN A 52 11.18 16.56 1.87
N TYR A 53 10.52 15.78 1.01
CA TYR A 53 10.70 14.34 0.89
C TYR A 53 11.92 14.03 0.02
N THR A 54 13.07 14.53 0.44
CA THR A 54 14.36 13.94 0.06
C THR A 54 14.50 12.63 0.82
N SER A 55 13.83 11.57 0.34
CA SER A 55 14.03 10.21 0.85
C SER A 55 15.28 9.58 0.24
N SER A 56 16.43 10.25 0.33
CA SER A 56 17.75 9.61 0.19
C SER A 56 18.27 9.12 1.54
N ARG A 57 17.44 9.17 2.58
CA ARG A 57 17.80 8.69 3.91
C ARG A 57 17.57 7.19 3.94
N LEU A 58 18.60 6.46 3.51
CA LEU A 58 18.81 5.02 3.70
C LEU A 58 18.13 4.59 5.01
N PHE A 59 16.99 3.92 4.88
CA PHE A 59 16.31 3.33 6.03
C PHE A 59 17.21 2.21 6.54
N THR A 60 18.06 2.51 7.51
CA THR A 60 18.66 1.50 8.37
C THR A 60 17.56 1.03 9.32
N SER A 61 16.55 0.34 8.79
CA SER A 61 15.62 -0.39 9.64
C SER A 61 16.45 -1.36 10.46
N LYS A 62 16.49 -1.19 11.79
CA LYS A 62 17.12 -2.15 12.69
C LYS A 62 16.51 -3.52 12.39
N ILE A 63 17.33 -4.46 11.95
CA ILE A 63 16.93 -5.86 11.80
C ILE A 63 16.60 -6.35 13.21
N HIS A 64 15.32 -6.56 13.50
CA HIS A 64 14.93 -7.24 14.72
C HIS A 64 15.26 -8.72 14.53
N ASN A 65 16.34 -9.18 15.18
CA ASN A 65 16.60 -10.60 15.31
C ASN A 65 15.54 -11.14 16.28
N PHE A 66 14.60 -11.94 15.80
CA PHE A 66 13.72 -12.68 16.69
C PHE A 66 14.55 -13.83 17.26
N GLU A 67 14.98 -13.71 18.51
CA GLU A 67 15.51 -14.87 19.25
C GLU A 67 14.39 -15.90 19.38
N ASN A 68 14.75 -17.14 19.03
CA ASN A 68 13.96 -18.36 18.99
C ASN A 68 12.57 -18.28 19.63
N LEU A 69 11.54 -18.49 18.81
CA LEU A 69 10.22 -18.92 19.28
C LEU A 69 10.41 -20.12 20.24
N PRO A 70 9.75 -20.14 21.41
CA PRO A 70 9.80 -21.30 22.27
C PRO A 70 9.29 -22.49 21.47
N ASN A 71 10.17 -23.50 21.37
CA ASN A 71 9.94 -24.77 20.69
C ASN A 71 8.54 -25.28 21.06
N GLN A 72 7.59 -25.22 20.12
CA GLN A 72 6.28 -25.82 20.32
C GLN A 72 6.46 -27.32 20.22
N GLU A 73 6.69 -27.98 21.36
CA GLU A 73 6.49 -29.41 21.48
C GLU A 73 5.05 -29.71 21.08
N MET A 74 4.88 -30.27 19.88
CA MET A 74 3.64 -30.89 19.48
C MET A 74 3.41 -32.09 20.39
N GLN A 75 2.59 -31.91 21.44
CA GLN A 75 1.98 -33.02 22.14
C GLN A 75 1.00 -33.70 21.17
N GLN A 76 1.47 -34.74 20.47
CA GLN A 76 0.58 -35.72 19.86
C GLN A 76 0.10 -36.66 20.98
N LYS A 77 -1.21 -36.71 21.17
CA LYS A 77 -1.91 -37.72 21.94
C LYS A 77 -2.74 -38.57 20.98
#